data_AF-A0A0A0HVD2-F1
#
_entry.id   AF-A0A0A0HVD2-F1
#
_cell.length_a   1.000
_cell.length_b   1.000
_cell.length_c   1.000
_cell.angle_alpha   90.00
_cell.angle_beta   90.00
_cell.angle_gamma   90.00
#
_symmetry.space_group_name_H-M   'P 1'
#
loop_
_entity.id
_entity.type
_entity.pdbx_description
1 polymer ?
#
loop_
_entity_poly.entity_id
_entity_poly.type
_entity_poly.pdbx_seq_one_letter_code
_entity_poly.pdbx_strand_id
1 'polypeptide(L)'
;MRALVLILVMVTGGTAWAQQAADTVAPEGAGAGVLQVPLPLAAAQAAKDAGQPVESHNWMIAAAHPLAVEAGARVLREGGTAADAMIATQLVLGLVEPQSSGLGRGGLSCLARRHKR
;
A
#
# COMPACT_ATOMS: atom_id res chain seq x y z
N MET A 1 16.18 -49.62 -13.47
CA MET A 1 16.27 -48.57 -14.52
C MET A 1 15.26 -47.43 -14.33
N ARG A 2 13.98 -47.68 -14.01
CA ARG A 2 12.96 -46.61 -13.79
C ARG A 2 13.24 -45.70 -12.57
N ALA A 3 13.76 -46.27 -11.47
CA ALA A 3 14.14 -45.51 -10.28
C ALA A 3 15.35 -44.59 -10.50
N LEU A 4 16.28 -44.99 -11.39
CA LEU A 4 17.47 -44.19 -11.71
C LEU A 4 17.09 -42.95 -12.54
N VAL A 5 16.10 -43.07 -13.42
CA VAL A 5 15.57 -41.95 -14.22
C VAL A 5 14.82 -40.94 -13.34
N LEU A 6 14.07 -41.41 -12.34
CA LEU A 6 13.36 -40.54 -11.39
C LEU A 6 14.32 -39.75 -10.49
N ILE A 7 15.41 -40.36 -10.05
CA ILE A 7 16.45 -39.69 -9.24
C ILE A 7 17.21 -38.66 -10.08
N LEU A 8 17.51 -38.97 -11.35
CA LEU A 8 18.19 -38.04 -12.25
C LEU A 8 17.34 -36.80 -12.57
N VAL A 9 16.02 -36.95 -12.69
CA VAL A 9 15.07 -35.84 -12.89
C VAL A 9 14.91 -34.97 -11.63
N MET A 10 14.98 -35.56 -10.44
CA MET A 10 14.96 -34.80 -9.18
C MET A 10 16.24 -33.99 -8.95
N VAL A 11 17.40 -34.45 -9.44
CA VAL A 11 18.68 -33.76 -9.28
C VAL A 11 18.82 -32.60 -10.28
N THR A 12 18.23 -32.68 -11.47
CA THR A 12 18.28 -31.58 -12.46
C THR A 12 17.20 -30.52 -12.27
N GLY A 13 16.12 -30.81 -11.53
CA GLY A 13 15.05 -29.85 -11.22
C GLY A 13 15.33 -28.93 -10.01
N GLY A 14 16.36 -29.22 -9.23
CA GLY A 14 16.70 -28.48 -8.02
C GLY A 14 17.80 -27.45 -8.27
N THR A 15 17.42 -26.21 -8.58
CA THR A 15 18.12 -24.92 -8.30
C THR A 15 17.64 -23.83 -9.26
N ALA A 16 16.32 -23.74 -9.47
CA ALA A 16 15.74 -22.42 -9.71
C ALA A 16 15.77 -21.67 -8.38
N TRP A 17 16.94 -21.17 -7.98
CA TRP A 17 16.99 -20.16 -6.93
C TRP A 17 16.15 -19.00 -7.43
N ALA A 18 15.01 -18.75 -6.79
CA ALA A 18 14.35 -17.47 -6.90
C ALA A 18 15.37 -16.43 -6.44
N GLN A 19 16.00 -15.75 -7.39
CA GLN A 19 16.92 -14.68 -7.06
C GLN A 19 16.08 -13.55 -6.48
N GLN A 20 16.18 -13.34 -5.16
CA GLN A 20 15.81 -12.09 -4.50
C GLN A 20 16.81 -11.00 -4.92
N ALA A 21 16.86 -10.71 -6.22
CA ALA A 21 17.62 -9.59 -6.79
C ALA A 21 17.09 -8.25 -6.26
N ALA A 22 15.86 -8.23 -5.73
CA ALA A 22 15.27 -7.06 -5.10
C ALA A 22 15.86 -6.73 -3.72
N ASP A 23 16.47 -7.69 -3.00
CA ASP A 23 17.01 -7.45 -1.65
C ASP A 23 18.45 -6.93 -1.66
N THR A 24 19.13 -6.97 -2.81
CA THR A 24 20.55 -6.57 -2.93
C THR A 24 20.73 -5.05 -2.93
N VAL A 25 19.67 -4.31 -3.24
CA VAL A 25 19.61 -2.87 -3.13
C VAL A 25 18.43 -2.58 -2.23
N ALA A 26 18.68 -2.34 -0.94
CA ALA A 26 17.68 -1.67 -0.12
C ALA A 26 17.39 -0.33 -0.81
N PRO A 27 16.17 -0.07 -1.31
CA PRO A 27 15.84 1.27 -1.73
C PRO A 27 15.97 2.10 -0.45
N GLU A 28 16.95 3.00 -0.43
CA GLU A 28 17.08 4.14 0.47
C GLU A 28 16.57 3.89 1.91
N GLY A 29 17.51 3.63 2.82
CA GLY A 29 17.32 3.33 4.25
C GLY A 29 15.92 3.57 4.83
N ALA A 30 15.34 2.50 5.38
CA ALA A 30 14.06 2.46 6.09
C ALA A 30 13.68 3.83 6.66
N GLY A 31 12.60 4.39 6.10
CA GLY A 31 12.15 5.78 6.25
C GLY A 31 12.56 6.48 7.55
N ALA A 32 13.54 7.38 7.42
CA ALA A 32 13.86 8.39 8.44
C ALA A 32 14.03 9.78 7.81
N GLY A 33 13.47 10.02 6.62
CA GLY A 33 13.19 11.38 6.18
C GLY A 33 12.05 11.92 7.02
N VAL A 34 12.23 13.08 7.67
CA VAL A 34 11.15 13.77 8.40
C VAL A 34 9.97 13.90 7.46
N LEU A 35 8.92 13.11 7.71
CA LEU A 35 7.76 13.11 6.85
C LEU A 35 7.02 14.42 7.03
N GLN A 36 7.14 15.29 6.04
CA GLN A 36 6.37 16.53 6.01
C GLN A 36 4.90 16.18 5.78
N VAL A 37 4.13 16.25 6.85
CA VAL A 37 2.67 16.19 6.77
C VAL A 37 2.20 17.41 5.97
N PRO A 38 1.45 17.22 4.87
CA PRO A 38 0.88 18.35 4.14
C PRO A 38 0.09 19.25 5.09
N LEU A 39 0.25 20.58 4.97
CA LEU A 39 -0.44 21.57 5.84
C LEU A 39 -1.94 21.29 6.03
N PRO A 40 -2.71 20.88 5.00
CA PRO A 40 -4.13 20.57 5.16
C PRO A 40 -4.41 19.39 6.10
N LEU A 41 -3.44 18.49 6.31
CA LEU A 41 -3.57 17.28 7.13
C LEU A 41 -2.98 17.44 8.53
N ALA A 42 -2.33 18.56 8.84
CA ALA A 42 -1.62 18.76 10.11
C ALA A 42 -2.53 18.60 11.34
N ALA A 43 -3.74 19.15 11.29
CA ALA A 43 -4.72 19.01 12.38
C ALA A 43 -5.20 17.56 12.55
N ALA A 44 -5.43 16.85 11.44
CA ALA A 44 -5.83 15.45 11.48
C ALA A 44 -4.71 14.55 12.02
N GLN A 45 -3.45 14.85 11.67
CA GLN A 45 -2.30 14.13 12.19
C GLN A 45 -2.11 14.39 13.69
N ALA A 46 -2.24 15.64 14.15
CA ALA A 46 -2.15 15.96 15.58
C ALA A 46 -3.26 15.25 16.38
N ALA A 47 -4.48 15.16 15.85
CA ALA A 47 -5.56 14.40 16.48
C ALA A 47 -5.21 12.90 16.58
N LYS A 48 -4.69 12.30 15.50
CA LYS A 48 -4.20 10.91 15.51
C LYS A 48 -3.11 10.70 16.56
N ASP A 49 -2.13 11.60 16.66
CA ASP A 49 -1.02 11.53 17.61
C ASP A 49 -1.50 11.66 19.07
N ALA A 50 -2.56 12.45 19.30
CA ALA A 50 -3.23 12.59 20.60
C ALA A 50 -4.22 11.45 20.92
N GLY A 51 -4.36 10.46 20.04
CA GLY A 51 -5.32 9.36 20.18
C GLY A 51 -6.79 9.80 20.08
N GLN A 52 -7.05 10.96 19.47
CA GLN A 52 -8.38 11.50 19.28
C GLN A 52 -8.92 11.17 17.88
N PRO A 53 -10.22 10.83 17.76
CA PRO A 53 -10.83 10.60 16.46
C PRO A 53 -10.95 11.91 15.67
N VAL A 54 -10.86 11.81 14.34
CA VAL A 54 -11.18 12.90 13.42
C VAL A 54 -12.59 12.67 12.87
N GLU A 55 -13.42 13.70 12.90
CA GLU A 55 -14.79 13.64 12.38
C GLU A 55 -14.91 14.36 11.02
N SER A 56 -15.76 13.84 10.15
CA SER A 56 -16.11 14.46 8.87
C SER A 56 -17.55 14.13 8.48
N HIS A 57 -18.26 15.12 7.93
CA HIS A 57 -19.65 14.97 7.51
C HIS A 57 -19.80 14.45 6.06
N ASN A 58 -18.77 14.62 5.23
CA ASN A 58 -18.89 14.36 3.79
C ASN A 58 -18.13 13.11 3.36
N TRP A 59 -16.84 13.04 3.69
CA TRP A 59 -15.96 11.95 3.31
C TRP A 59 -14.72 11.92 4.20
N MET A 60 -14.05 10.78 4.26
CA MET A 60 -12.81 10.59 5.03
C MET A 60 -11.91 9.59 4.29
N ILE A 61 -10.60 9.81 4.37
CA ILE A 61 -9.57 8.86 3.95
C ILE A 61 -8.70 8.57 5.16
N ALA A 62 -8.48 7.29 5.44
CA ALA A 62 -7.55 6.82 6.46
C ALA A 62 -6.56 5.87 5.81
N ALA A 63 -5.26 6.20 5.93
CA ALA A 63 -4.16 5.39 5.41
C ALA A 63 -2.96 5.47 6.36
N ALA A 64 -2.02 4.54 6.20
CA ALA A 64 -0.81 4.49 7.02
C ALA A 64 0.08 5.73 6.79
N HIS A 65 0.16 6.20 5.55
CA HIS A 65 1.01 7.33 5.15
C HIS A 65 0.22 8.60 4.79
N PRO A 66 0.56 9.80 5.31
CA PRO A 66 -0.13 11.06 5.03
C PRO A 66 -0.14 11.47 3.56
N LEU A 67 0.91 11.16 2.78
CA LEU A 67 0.88 11.42 1.33
C LEU A 67 -0.17 10.60 0.59
N ALA A 68 -0.45 9.37 1.05
CA ALA A 68 -1.51 8.55 0.48
C ALA A 68 -2.90 9.10 0.86
N VAL A 69 -3.05 9.59 2.10
CA VAL A 69 -4.27 10.29 2.54
C VAL A 69 -4.53 11.52 1.66
N GLU A 70 -3.52 12.35 1.43
CA GLU A 70 -3.65 13.56 0.60
C GLU A 70 -4.04 13.23 -0.84
N ALA A 71 -3.46 12.17 -1.42
CA ALA A 71 -3.79 11.74 -2.77
C ALA A 71 -5.26 11.29 -2.90
N GLY A 72 -5.74 10.45 -1.98
CA GLY A 72 -7.16 10.06 -1.94
C GLY A 72 -8.08 11.25 -1.66
N ALA A 73 -7.71 12.12 -0.72
CA ALA A 73 -8.47 13.32 -0.37
C ALA A 73 -8.54 14.33 -1.53
N ARG A 74 -7.49 14.43 -2.35
CA ARG A 74 -7.49 15.24 -3.57
C ARG A 74 -8.52 14.72 -4.57
N VAL A 75 -8.57 13.42 -4.83
CA VAL A 75 -9.56 12.82 -5.74
C VAL A 75 -10.99 13.11 -5.26
N LEU A 76 -11.25 12.98 -3.96
CA LEU A 76 -12.58 13.29 -3.41
C LEU A 76 -12.93 14.78 -3.49
N ARG A 77 -11.95 15.69 -3.27
CA ARG A 77 -12.16 17.13 -3.46
C ARG A 77 -12.44 17.50 -4.91
N GLU A 78 -11.86 16.78 -5.86
CA GLU A 78 -12.09 16.93 -7.30
C GLU A 78 -13.43 16.31 -7.74
N GLY A 79 -14.20 15.70 -6.82
CA GLY A 79 -15.51 15.11 -7.10
C GLY A 79 -15.46 13.64 -7.57
N GLY A 80 -14.32 12.97 -7.43
CA GLY A 80 -14.15 11.56 -7.74
C GLY A 80 -14.95 10.65 -6.79
N THR A 81 -15.12 9.39 -7.18
CA THR A 81 -15.86 8.41 -6.39
C THR A 81 -15.01 7.83 -5.26
N ALA A 82 -15.65 7.14 -4.31
CA ALA A 82 -14.94 6.39 -3.27
C ALA A 82 -14.00 5.31 -3.85
N ALA A 83 -14.33 4.76 -5.03
CA ALA A 83 -13.48 3.79 -5.72
C ALA A 83 -12.22 4.47 -6.29
N ASP A 84 -12.37 5.64 -6.92
CA ASP A 84 -11.25 6.39 -7.50
C ASP A 84 -10.27 6.84 -6.42
N ALA A 85 -10.81 7.33 -5.30
CA ALA A 85 -10.02 7.73 -4.14
C ALA A 85 -9.27 6.55 -3.52
N MET A 86 -9.91 5.37 -3.45
CA MET A 86 -9.27 4.14 -3.00
C MET A 86 -8.10 3.74 -3.90
N ILE A 87 -8.29 3.76 -5.23
CA ILE A 87 -7.24 3.45 -6.20
C ILE A 87 -6.06 4.41 -6.06
N ALA A 88 -6.32 5.72 -6.02
CA ALA A 88 -5.26 6.72 -5.84
C ALA A 88 -4.47 6.52 -4.55
N THR A 89 -5.18 6.23 -3.44
CA THR A 89 -4.55 5.94 -2.15
C THR A 89 -3.65 4.70 -2.23
N GLN A 90 -4.15 3.61 -2.82
CA GLN A 90 -3.38 2.36 -2.95
C GLN A 90 -2.16 2.49 -3.86
N LEU A 91 -2.26 3.23 -4.97
CA LEU A 91 -1.13 3.49 -5.85
C LEU A 91 -0.02 4.29 -5.13
N VAL A 92 -0.39 5.29 -4.34
CA VAL A 92 0.58 6.06 -3.56
C VAL A 92 1.17 5.23 -2.43
N LEU A 93 0.38 4.40 -1.73
CA LEU A 93 0.89 3.45 -0.74
C LEU A 93 1.89 2.47 -1.37
N GLY A 94 1.66 2.00 -2.59
CA GLY A 94 2.63 1.15 -3.30
C GLY A 94 3.98 1.83 -3.56
N LEU A 95 4.02 3.16 -3.62
CA LEU A 95 5.23 3.95 -3.79
C LEU A 95 5.89 4.32 -2.46
N VAL A 96 5.12 4.80 -1.48
CA VAL A 96 5.64 5.31 -0.20
C VAL A 96 5.79 4.23 0.86
N GLU A 97 5.13 3.08 0.68
CA GLU A 97 5.19 1.89 1.56
C GLU A 97 5.37 0.59 0.74
N PRO A 98 6.44 0.45 -0.06
CA PRO A 98 6.61 -0.67 -0.99
C PRO A 98 6.72 -2.03 -0.27
N GLN A 99 7.24 -2.05 0.96
CA GLN A 99 7.39 -3.25 1.78
C GLN A 99 6.04 -3.92 2.10
N SER A 100 4.93 -3.17 2.19
CA SER A 100 3.61 -3.71 2.54
C SER A 100 2.60 -3.63 1.39
N SER A 101 2.70 -2.60 0.56
CA SER A 101 1.67 -2.26 -0.45
C SER A 101 2.19 -2.23 -1.89
N GLY A 102 3.42 -2.70 -2.15
CA GLY A 102 4.06 -2.63 -3.46
C GLY A 102 3.28 -3.34 -4.59
N LEU A 103 3.38 -2.82 -5.82
CA LEU A 103 2.65 -3.30 -7.02
C LEU A 103 2.88 -4.78 -7.37
N GLY A 104 4.00 -5.36 -6.93
CA GLY A 104 4.30 -6.78 -7.10
C GLY A 104 3.67 -7.69 -6.04
N ARG A 105 2.99 -7.13 -5.04
CA ARG A 105 2.32 -7.87 -3.97
C ARG A 105 0.81 -7.95 -4.25
N GLY A 106 0.17 -9.05 -3.84
CA GLY A 106 -1.28 -9.18 -3.91
C GLY A 106 -1.99 -8.29 -2.87
N GLY A 107 -3.21 -7.84 -3.20
CA GLY A 107 -4.05 -7.05 -2.31
C GLY A 107 -5.53 -7.26 -2.61
N LEU A 108 -6.38 -6.94 -1.63
CA LEU A 108 -7.84 -7.02 -1.76
C LEU A 108 -8.46 -5.65 -1.49
N SER A 109 -9.49 -5.31 -2.25
CA SER A 109 -10.22 -4.04 -2.12
C SER A 109 -11.70 -4.33 -2.00
N CYS A 110 -12.34 -3.77 -0.98
CA CYS A 110 -13.76 -3.93 -0.72
C CYS A 110 -14.45 -2.57 -0.89
N LEU A 111 -15.37 -2.47 -1.86
CA LEU A 111 -16.20 -1.29 -2.05
C LEU A 111 -17.65 -1.61 -1.65
N ALA A 112 -18.12 -0.95 -0.60
CA ALA A 112 -19.52 -0.98 -0.21
C ALA A 112 -20.26 0.23 -0.77
N ARG A 113 -21.42 0.01 -1.39
CA ARG A 113 -22.32 1.09 -1.80
C ARG A 113 -23.38 1.31 -0.73
N ARG A 114 -23.62 2.57 -0.38
CA ARG A 114 -24.68 2.94 0.56
C ARG A 114 -26.03 2.67 -0.10
N HIS A 115 -26.79 1.73 0.45
CA HIS A 115 -28.18 1.56 0.04
C HIS A 115 -28.98 2.73 0.61
N LYS A 116 -29.55 3.58 -0.26
CA LYS A 116 -30.60 4.52 0.17
C LYS A 116 -31.78 3.68 0.65
N ARG A 117 -32.16 3.84 1.92
CA ARG A 117 -33.46 3.38 2.43
C ARG A 117 -34.55 4.31 1.95
#